data_AF-A0AAJ1Q7V0-F1
#
_entry.id   AF-A0AAJ1Q7V0-F1
#
_cell.length_a   1.000
_cell.length_b   1.000
_cell.length_c   1.000
_cell.angle_alpha   90.00
_cell.angle_beta   90.00
_cell.angle_gamma   90.00
#
_symmetry.space_group_name_H-M   'P 1'
#
loop_
_entity.id
_entity.type
_entity.pdbx_description
1 polymer ?
#
loop_
_entity_poly.entity_id
_entity_poly.type
_entity_poly.pdbx_seq_one_letter_code
_entity_poly.pdbx_strand_id
1 'polypeptide(L)' 'MHMHTLRPAPGAKKDRIRVGRGEGSKGKTSGRGDKGTKKRYQVRPGFEGGQLPL' A
#
# COMPACT_ATOMS: atom_id res chain seq x y z
N MET A 1 21.00 27.43 -15.97
CA MET A 1 20.92 26.11 -15.30
C MET A 1 20.72 25.06 -16.36
N HIS A 2 21.61 24.07 -16.45
CA HIS A 2 21.50 23.00 -17.43
C HIS A 2 20.69 21.85 -16.84
N MET A 3 19.99 21.06 -17.66
CA MET A 3 19.07 20.03 -17.15
C MET A 3 19.73 19.01 -16.20
N HIS A 4 21.03 18.75 -16.34
CA HIS A 4 21.79 17.81 -15.51
C HIS A 4 22.17 18.34 -14.13
N THR A 5 22.02 19.64 -13.85
CA THR A 5 22.39 20.24 -12.54
C THR A 5 21.22 20.29 -11.57
N LEU A 6 20.02 19.87 -11.99
CA LEU A 6 18.81 19.86 -11.16
C LEU A 6 18.89 18.73 -10.13
N ARG A 7 18.90 19.09 -8.84
CA ARG A 7 18.87 18.14 -7.73
C ARG A 7 17.65 18.42 -6.84
N PRO A 8 16.88 17.39 -6.47
CA PRO A 8 15.78 17.57 -5.52
C PRO A 8 16.32 17.85 -4.12
N ALA A 9 15.51 18.46 -3.26
CA ALA A 9 15.84 18.64 -1.85
C ALA A 9 16.04 17.26 -1.17
N PRO A 10 16.93 17.16 -0.15
CA PRO A 10 17.11 15.93 0.61
C PRO A 10 15.77 15.40 1.15
N GLY A 11 15.49 14.12 0.95
CA GLY A 11 14.24 13.48 1.40
C GLY A 11 13.01 13.75 0.53
N ALA A 12 13.11 14.57 -0.52
CA ALA A 12 11.98 14.86 -1.41
C ALA A 12 11.48 13.62 -2.19
N LYS A 13 12.32 12.59 -2.34
CA LYS A 13 11.93 11.31 -2.97
C LYS A 13 12.19 10.17 -1.99
N LYS A 14 11.19 9.30 -1.83
CA LYS A 14 11.27 8.08 -1.03
C LYS A 14 11.03 6.88 -1.93
N ASP A 15 11.72 5.78 -1.63
CA ASP A 15 11.54 4.54 -2.36
C ASP A 15 10.18 3.93 -2.06
N ARG A 16 9.49 3.51 -3.12
CA ARG A 16 8.19 2.85 -2.99
C ARG A 16 8.40 1.38 -2.64
N ILE A 17 7.75 0.92 -1.58
CA ILE A 17 7.71 -0.50 -1.23
C ILE A 17 6.94 -1.26 -2.33
N ARG A 18 7.64 -2.17 -3.02
CA ARG A 18 7.04 -3.09 -3.99
C ARG A 18 6.58 -4.35 -3.26
N VAL A 19 5.29 -4.43 -2.98
CA VAL A 19 4.69 -5.60 -2.31
C VAL A 19 4.76 -6.86 -3.20
N GLY A 20 4.82 -8.05 -2.59
CA GLY A 20 4.84 -9.32 -3.32
C GLY A 20 6.16 -9.65 -4.03
N ARG A 21 7.28 -9.04 -3.64
CA ARG A 21 8.61 -9.23 -4.26
C ARG A 21 9.61 -9.84 -3.28
N GLY A 22 9.26 -11.01 -2.75
CA GLY A 22 10.10 -11.78 -1.83
C GLY A 22 9.78 -11.54 -0.35
N GLU A 23 10.29 -12.44 0.50
CA GLU A 23 10.00 -12.49 1.93
C GLU A 23 10.54 -11.30 2.72
N GLY A 24 11.70 -10.75 2.31
CA GLY A 24 12.24 -9.51 2.90
C GLY A 24 11.43 -8.24 2.55
N SER A 25 10.49 -8.33 1.60
CA SER A 25 9.51 -7.27 1.30
C SER A 25 8.17 -7.58 1.99
N LYS A 26 7.04 -7.00 1.54
CA LYS A 26 5.70 -7.39 2.03
C LYS A 26 5.25 -8.80 1.61
N GLY A 27 6.19 -9.71 1.33
CA GLY A 27 6.02 -11.16 1.33
C GLY A 27 4.89 -11.73 0.48
N LYS A 28 4.55 -12.98 0.81
CA LYS A 28 3.57 -13.82 0.11
C LYS A 28 2.14 -13.26 0.09
N THR A 29 1.73 -12.62 1.18
CA THR A 29 0.34 -12.10 1.32
C THR A 29 0.19 -10.65 0.89
N SER A 30 1.28 -9.97 0.54
CA SER A 30 1.27 -8.54 0.20
C SER A 30 0.61 -7.67 1.29
N GLY A 31 0.62 -8.11 2.55
CA GLY A 31 -0.05 -7.45 3.68
C GLY A 31 -1.56 -7.67 3.78
N ARG A 32 -2.16 -8.56 2.97
CA ARG A 32 -3.61 -8.83 2.98
C ARG A 32 -4.05 -9.91 3.98
N GLY A 33 -3.12 -10.58 4.65
CA GLY A 33 -3.40 -11.72 5.52
C GLY A 33 -3.80 -13.00 4.77
N ASP A 34 -4.26 -14.01 5.52
CA ASP A 34 -4.38 -15.38 4.98
C ASP A 34 -5.77 -15.79 4.49
N LYS A 35 -6.85 -15.28 5.08
CA LYS A 35 -8.25 -15.69 4.79
C LYS A 35 -9.21 -14.50 4.93
N GLY A 36 -10.49 -14.73 4.63
CA GLY A 36 -11.57 -13.74 4.76
C GLY A 36 -11.77 -12.87 3.52
N THR A 37 -12.80 -12.02 3.57
CA THR A 37 -13.21 -11.16 2.44
C THR A 37 -12.08 -10.21 2.02
N LYS A 38 -11.38 -9.60 2.98
CA LYS A 38 -10.27 -8.64 2.75
C LYS A 38 -9.04 -9.23 2.02
N LYS A 39 -8.90 -10.56 1.98
CA LYS A 39 -7.84 -11.22 1.21
C LYS A 39 -8.03 -11.04 -0.30
N ARG A 40 -9.29 -11.17 -0.75
CA ARG A 40 -9.67 -11.20 -2.17
C ARG A 40 -10.31 -9.90 -2.63
N TYR A 41 -11.08 -9.26 -1.76
CA TYR A 41 -11.94 -8.12 -2.07
C TYR A 41 -11.85 -7.03 -1.00
N GLN A 42 -12.34 -5.85 -1.32
CA GLN A 42 -12.43 -4.73 -0.39
C GLN A 42 -13.85 -4.60 0.14
N VAL A 43 -13.99 -4.39 1.46
CA VAL A 43 -15.28 -4.04 2.06
C VAL A 43 -15.58 -2.57 1.74
N ARG A 44 -16.83 -2.28 1.36
CA ARG A 44 -17.26 -0.92 0.98
C ARG A 44 -17.03 0.06 2.16
N PRO A 45 -16.44 1.24 1.92
CA PRO A 45 -16.40 2.30 2.92
C PRO A 45 -17.83 2.66 3.37
N GLY A 46 -18.09 2.68 4.67
CA GLY A 46 -19.43 2.91 5.26
C GLY A 46 -20.22 1.65 5.61
N PHE A 47 -19.71 0.44 5.31
CA PHE A 47 -20.30 -0.81 5.80
C PHE A 47 -19.69 -1.21 7.14
N GLU A 48 -20.49 -1.16 8.21
CA GLU A 48 -20.07 -1.44 9.59
C GLU A 48 -20.43 -2.86 10.07
N GLY A 49 -20.64 -3.80 9.14
CA GLY A 49 -20.97 -5.19 9.49
C GLY A 49 -22.47 -5.49 9.57
N GLY A 50 -23.31 -4.63 9.02
CA GLY A 50 -24.77 -4.85 8.90
C GLY A 50 -25.64 -3.97 9.78
N GLN A 51 -25.04 -3.11 10.61
CA GLN A 51 -25.75 -2.09 11.38
C GLN A 51 -26.06 -0.85 10.52
N LEU A 52 -27.10 -0.10 10.89
CA LEU A 52 -27.32 1.25 10.36
C LEU A 52 -26.16 2.14 10.86
N PRO A 53 -25.42 2.81 9.97
CA PRO A 53 -24.34 3.71 10.39
C PRO A 53 -24.88 4.83 11.28
N LEU A 54 -24.10 5.25 12.29
CA LEU A 54 -24.40 6.40 13.15
C LEU A 54 -24.20 7.73 12.42
#